data_AF-D8FF33-F1
#
_entry.id   AF-D8FF33-F1
#
_cell.length_a   1.000
_cell.length_b   1.000
_cell.length_c   1.000
_cell.angle_alpha   90.00
_cell.angle_beta   90.00
_cell.angle_gamma   90.00
#
_symmetry.space_group_name_H-M   'P 1'
#
loop_
_entity.id
_entity.type
_entity.pdbx_description
1 polymer ?
#
loop_
_entity_poly.entity_id
_entity_poly.type
_entity_poly.pdbx_seq_one_letter_code
_entity_poly.pdbx_strand_id
1 'polypeptide(L)'
;MLTDKLLERKEWKLVPPGQARGVLASLIDRDRKMETSPMEMLQSVGKTFAADAVLIGYLYRWQKRIGTDYAAKRPASVSFDLILVRPSNGAILWRRHFDKTQQSLLADLFDFDTYVKSSGKWLTAEKLAGLGLEKLIMEMPGTPKPQKEEKKEDSADHTGNRY
;
A
#
# COMPACT_ATOMS: atom_id res chain seq x y z
N MET A 1 4.91 8.79 0.49
CA MET A 1 4.11 7.78 1.24
C MET A 1 3.97 6.42 0.56
N LEU A 2 3.74 6.29 -0.76
CA LEU A 2 3.84 4.99 -1.46
C LEU A 2 5.26 4.75 -1.98
N THR A 3 5.76 5.68 -2.78
CA THR A 3 7.10 5.58 -3.39
C THR A 3 8.19 5.44 -2.34
N ASP A 4 8.12 6.18 -1.24
CA ASP A 4 9.08 6.06 -0.14
C ASP A 4 9.06 4.64 0.46
N LYS A 5 7.88 4.06 0.72
CA LYS A 5 7.73 2.67 1.22
C LYS A 5 8.25 1.62 0.24
N LEU A 6 8.21 1.91 -1.07
CA LEU A 6 8.78 1.04 -2.09
C LEU A 6 10.30 1.24 -2.23
N LEU A 7 10.79 2.47 -2.10
CA LEU A 7 12.22 2.82 -2.16
C LEU A 7 12.99 2.29 -0.94
N GLU A 8 12.34 2.19 0.21
CA GLU A 8 12.89 1.52 1.42
C GLU A 8 13.29 0.07 1.14
N ARG A 9 12.65 -0.57 0.16
CA ARG A 9 12.95 -1.94 -0.27
C ARG A 9 13.90 -1.86 -1.47
N LYS A 10 15.21 -1.89 -1.20
CA LYS A 10 16.35 -1.72 -2.14
C LYS A 10 16.38 -2.68 -3.35
N GLU A 11 15.35 -3.49 -3.57
CA GLU A 11 15.31 -4.51 -4.62
C GLU A 11 14.68 -4.01 -5.92
N TRP A 12 13.99 -2.86 -5.91
CA TRP A 12 13.35 -2.33 -7.12
C TRP A 12 13.96 -1.01 -7.58
N LYS A 13 14.28 -0.93 -8.87
CA LYS A 13 14.62 0.31 -9.53
C LYS A 13 13.33 1.02 -9.94
N LEU A 14 12.92 1.99 -9.14
CA LEU A 14 11.66 2.71 -9.37
C LEU A 14 11.86 3.88 -10.34
N VAL A 15 10.95 3.98 -11.30
CA VAL A 15 10.79 5.20 -12.10
C VAL A 15 10.13 6.26 -11.21
N PRO A 16 10.69 7.49 -11.13
CA PRO A 16 10.09 8.57 -10.38
C PRO A 16 8.63 8.82 -10.81
N PRO A 17 7.67 8.92 -9.87
CA PRO A 17 6.26 9.09 -10.22
C PRO A 17 5.99 10.32 -11.10
N GLY A 18 6.76 11.40 -10.94
CA GLY A 18 6.65 12.59 -11.78
C GLY A 18 6.96 12.32 -13.25
N GLN A 19 7.96 11.46 -13.54
CA GLN A 19 8.30 11.08 -14.91
C GLN A 19 7.22 10.19 -15.52
N ALA A 20 6.76 9.19 -14.78
CA ALA A 20 5.67 8.31 -15.23
C ALA A 20 4.38 9.11 -15.52
N ARG A 21 4.03 10.08 -14.66
CA ARG A 21 2.90 10.99 -14.87
C ARG A 21 3.07 11.88 -16.10
N GLY A 22 4.28 12.38 -16.35
CA GLY A 22 4.56 13.20 -17.54
C GLY A 22 4.33 12.44 -18.84
N VAL A 23 4.78 11.19 -18.92
CA VAL A 23 4.52 10.32 -20.07
C VAL A 23 3.03 10.01 -20.20
N LEU A 24 2.36 9.65 -19.10
CA LEU A 24 0.91 9.39 -19.12
C LEU A 24 0.11 10.61 -19.59
N ALA A 25 0.43 11.81 -19.09
CA ALA A 25 -0.23 13.05 -19.50
C ALA A 25 -0.03 13.33 -20.99
N SER A 26 1.18 13.09 -21.50
CA SER A 26 1.49 13.24 -22.93
C SER A 26 0.73 12.25 -23.80
N LEU A 27 0.52 11.03 -23.32
CA LEU A 27 -0.28 10.01 -24.03
C LEU A 27 -1.76 10.40 -24.06
N ILE A 28 -2.31 10.87 -22.95
CA ILE A 28 -3.71 11.33 -22.85
C ILE A 28 -3.95 12.53 -23.78
N ASP A 29 -3.03 13.51 -23.84
CA ASP A 29 -3.17 14.69 -24.71
C ASP A 29 -3.12 14.33 -26.21
N ARG A 30 -2.34 13.30 -26.56
CA ARG A 30 -2.26 12.77 -27.93
C ARG A 30 -3.49 11.95 -28.30
N ASP A 31 -4.07 11.23 -27.35
CA ASP A 31 -5.27 10.41 -27.54
C ASP A 31 -6.56 11.24 -27.52
N ARG A 32 -6.63 12.26 -28.38
CA ARG A 32 -7.76 13.19 -28.47
C ARG A 32 -9.10 12.52 -28.76
N LYS A 33 -9.08 11.31 -29.32
CA LYS A 33 -10.26 10.52 -29.68
C LYS A 33 -10.62 9.46 -28.63
N MET A 34 -9.86 9.33 -27.55
CA MET A 34 -10.03 8.29 -26.53
C MET A 34 -10.07 6.87 -27.13
N GLU A 35 -9.31 6.64 -28.20
CA GLU A 35 -9.26 5.34 -28.88
C GLU A 35 -8.32 4.38 -28.13
N THR A 36 -7.38 4.92 -27.36
CA THR A 36 -6.41 4.11 -26.62
C THR A 36 -7.02 3.61 -25.33
N SER A 37 -7.02 2.29 -25.13
CA SER A 37 -7.50 1.71 -23.88
C SER A 37 -6.57 2.07 -22.71
N PRO A 38 -7.09 2.13 -21.47
CA PRO A 38 -6.25 2.35 -20.28
C PRO A 38 -5.09 1.36 -20.17
N MET A 39 -5.30 0.10 -20.57
CA MET A 39 -4.24 -0.91 -20.58
C MET A 39 -3.12 -0.56 -21.58
N GLU A 40 -3.46 -0.14 -22.78
CA GLU A 40 -2.47 0.26 -23.80
C GLU A 40 -1.67 1.50 -23.36
N MET A 41 -2.33 2.45 -22.66
CA MET A 41 -1.62 3.58 -22.06
C MET A 41 -0.59 3.11 -21.02
N LEU A 42 -0.97 2.19 -20.13
CA LEU A 42 -0.07 1.64 -19.12
C LEU A 42 1.09 0.84 -19.73
N GLN A 43 0.81 0.05 -20.76
CA GLN A 43 1.84 -0.62 -21.53
C GLN A 43 2.80 0.39 -22.16
N SER A 44 2.28 1.49 -22.73
CA SER A 44 3.09 2.54 -23.36
C SER A 44 3.98 3.27 -22.35
N VAL A 45 3.45 3.60 -21.17
CA VAL A 45 4.25 4.17 -20.06
C VAL A 45 5.37 3.20 -19.68
N GLY A 46 5.05 1.93 -19.43
CA GLY A 46 6.05 0.93 -19.04
C GLY A 46 7.14 0.71 -20.11
N LYS A 47 6.74 0.61 -21.38
CA LYS A 47 7.65 0.49 -22.53
C LYS A 47 8.58 1.70 -22.66
N THR A 48 8.07 2.91 -22.42
CA THR A 48 8.86 4.16 -22.48
C THR A 48 10.04 4.15 -21.53
N PHE A 49 9.88 3.53 -20.34
CA PHE A 49 10.94 3.43 -19.34
C PHE A 49 11.67 2.09 -19.34
N ALA A 50 11.41 1.22 -20.32
CA ALA A 50 11.88 -0.17 -20.34
C ALA A 50 11.62 -0.90 -18.99
N ALA A 51 10.46 -0.64 -18.39
CA ALA A 51 10.09 -1.20 -17.09
C ALA A 51 9.56 -2.63 -17.24
N ASP A 52 9.98 -3.53 -16.36
CA ASP A 52 9.50 -4.91 -16.31
C ASP A 52 8.03 -5.01 -15.85
N ALA A 53 7.62 -4.06 -15.02
CA ALA A 53 6.29 -3.98 -14.45
C ALA A 53 5.84 -2.53 -14.22
N VAL A 54 4.53 -2.30 -14.28
CA VAL A 54 3.87 -1.04 -13.92
C VAL A 54 2.89 -1.32 -12.80
N LEU A 55 3.07 -0.64 -11.66
CA LEU A 55 2.15 -0.69 -10.52
C LEU A 55 1.12 0.44 -10.66
N ILE A 56 -0.16 0.08 -10.64
CA ILE A 56 -1.28 1.03 -10.66
C ILE A 56 -2.16 0.85 -9.44
N GLY A 57 -2.84 1.92 -9.05
CA GLY A 57 -3.83 1.89 -7.99
C GLY A 57 -5.15 2.50 -8.43
N TYR A 58 -6.26 1.86 -8.08
CA TYR A 58 -7.61 2.38 -8.32
C TYR A 58 -8.29 2.66 -6.99
N LEU A 59 -8.63 3.91 -6.72
CA LEU A 59 -9.31 4.33 -5.49
C LEU A 59 -10.82 4.39 -5.73
N TYR A 60 -11.57 3.50 -5.10
CA TYR A 60 -13.02 3.40 -5.24
C TYR A 60 -13.78 4.18 -4.16
N ARG A 61 -13.24 4.20 -2.93
CA ARG A 61 -13.89 4.87 -1.80
C ARG A 61 -12.86 5.60 -0.96
N TRP A 62 -13.15 6.88 -0.71
CA TRP A 62 -12.41 7.72 0.23
C TRP A 62 -13.38 8.51 1.10
N GLN A 63 -13.75 7.92 2.22
CA GLN A 63 -14.66 8.55 3.19
C GLN A 63 -13.87 8.95 4.42
N LYS A 64 -13.80 10.26 4.67
CA LYS A 64 -13.29 10.80 5.92
C LYS A 64 -14.28 10.55 7.07
N ARG A 65 -13.71 10.32 8.26
CA ARG A 65 -14.47 10.29 9.51
C ARG A 65 -15.13 11.65 9.77
N ILE A 66 -16.30 11.62 10.39
CA ILE A 66 -16.94 12.77 11.04
C ILE A 66 -17.08 12.45 12.53
N GLY A 67 -16.64 13.37 13.40
CA GLY A 67 -16.71 13.23 14.86
C GLY A 67 -15.37 13.57 15.53
N THR A 68 -15.25 13.25 16.82
CA THR A 68 -14.02 13.43 17.60
C THR A 68 -13.15 12.17 17.55
N ASP A 69 -11.88 12.28 17.96
CA ASP A 69 -10.95 11.14 18.03
C ASP A 69 -11.50 9.95 18.81
N TYR A 70 -12.45 10.17 19.72
CA TYR A 70 -13.03 9.15 20.60
C TYR A 70 -14.50 8.86 20.29
N ALA A 71 -15.12 9.56 19.35
CA ALA A 71 -16.50 9.31 18.94
C ALA A 71 -16.71 9.65 17.46
N ALA A 72 -17.06 8.67 16.64
CA ALA A 72 -17.37 8.89 15.23
C ALA A 72 -18.89 8.87 15.01
N LYS A 73 -19.42 9.97 14.46
CA LYS A 73 -20.77 10.00 13.86
C LYS A 73 -20.80 9.23 12.53
N ARG A 74 -19.68 9.27 11.80
CA ARG A 74 -19.46 8.47 10.60
C ARG A 74 -18.01 7.99 10.58
N PRO A 75 -17.74 6.69 10.45
CA PRO A 75 -16.39 6.17 10.45
C PRO A 75 -15.64 6.48 9.16
N ALA A 76 -14.31 6.43 9.23
CA ALA A 76 -13.47 6.41 8.04
C ALA A 76 -13.72 5.13 7.23
N SER A 77 -13.73 5.24 5.91
CA SER A 77 -13.91 4.11 5.01
C SER A 77 -13.08 4.29 3.75
N VAL A 78 -12.31 3.28 3.39
CA VAL A 78 -11.39 3.30 2.26
C VAL A 78 -11.52 2.01 1.48
N SER A 79 -11.58 2.14 0.15
CA SER A 79 -11.59 0.99 -0.77
C SER A 79 -10.72 1.29 -1.98
N PHE A 80 -9.74 0.44 -2.29
CA PHE A 80 -8.86 0.56 -3.44
C PHE A 80 -8.28 -0.77 -3.91
N ASP A 81 -7.82 -0.81 -5.16
CA ASP A 81 -7.01 -1.89 -5.72
C ASP A 81 -5.56 -1.44 -5.92
N LEU A 82 -4.64 -2.40 -5.84
CA LEU A 82 -3.30 -2.32 -6.41
C LEU A 82 -3.14 -3.43 -7.44
N ILE A 83 -2.60 -3.09 -8.60
CA ILE A 83 -2.44 -4.02 -9.73
C ILE A 83 -1.04 -3.84 -10.31
N LEU A 84 -0.30 -4.94 -10.45
CA LEU A 84 1.00 -4.98 -11.11
C LEU A 84 0.81 -5.56 -12.50
N VAL A 85 1.18 -4.81 -13.53
CA VAL A 85 0.96 -5.15 -14.94
C VAL A 85 2.29 -5.28 -15.67
N ARG A 86 2.43 -6.31 -16.51
CA ARG A 86 3.57 -6.46 -17.42
C ARG A 86 3.36 -5.59 -18.67
N PRO A 87 4.24 -4.61 -18.98
CA PRO A 87 4.05 -3.71 -20.12
C PRO A 87 4.15 -4.40 -21.48
N SER A 88 4.86 -5.52 -21.60
CA SER A 88 5.09 -6.18 -22.89
C SER A 88 3.82 -6.74 -23.51
N ASN A 89 2.88 -7.25 -22.70
CA ASN A 89 1.65 -7.90 -23.16
C ASN A 89 0.40 -7.55 -22.34
N GLY A 90 0.50 -6.69 -21.32
CA GLY A 90 -0.63 -6.28 -20.47
C GLY A 90 -1.06 -7.32 -19.45
N ALA A 91 -0.30 -8.40 -19.26
CA ALA A 91 -0.64 -9.42 -18.28
C ALA A 91 -0.64 -8.83 -16.86
N ILE A 92 -1.69 -9.13 -16.08
CA ILE A 92 -1.74 -8.82 -14.65
C ILE A 92 -0.84 -9.82 -13.93
N LEU A 93 0.28 -9.34 -13.40
CA LEU A 93 1.25 -10.13 -12.63
C LEU A 93 0.78 -10.34 -11.20
N TRP A 94 0.07 -9.36 -10.64
CA TRP A 94 -0.44 -9.40 -9.28
C TRP A 94 -1.57 -8.39 -9.11
N ARG A 95 -2.56 -8.72 -8.29
CA ARG A 95 -3.66 -7.82 -7.91
C ARG A 95 -4.06 -8.07 -6.47
N ARG A 96 -4.30 -6.99 -5.73
CA ARG A 96 -4.91 -7.04 -4.40
C ARG A 96 -5.92 -5.92 -4.23
N HIS A 97 -6.97 -6.24 -3.47
CA HIS A 97 -8.04 -5.34 -3.12
C HIS A 97 -7.99 -5.05 -1.62
N PHE A 98 -8.18 -3.79 -1.25
CA PHE A 98 -8.37 -3.35 0.11
C PHE A 98 -9.73 -2.69 0.21
N ASP A 99 -10.62 -3.20 1.05
CA ASP A 99 -11.89 -2.54 1.41
C ASP A 99 -12.08 -2.67 2.91
N LYS A 100 -12.02 -1.54 3.61
CA LYS A 100 -12.29 -1.48 5.05
C LYS A 100 -13.07 -0.22 5.40
N THR A 101 -14.08 -0.40 6.24
CA THR A 101 -14.73 0.66 7.01
C THR A 101 -14.37 0.44 8.47
N GLN A 102 -13.92 1.47 9.18
CA GLN A 102 -13.62 1.31 10.60
C GLN A 102 -14.93 1.04 11.36
N GLN A 103 -15.02 -0.12 12.00
CA GLN A 103 -16.23 -0.57 12.69
C GLN A 103 -16.25 -0.13 14.17
N SER A 104 -15.09 -0.13 14.86
CA SER A 104 -15.02 0.37 16.24
C SER A 104 -13.61 0.88 16.63
N LEU A 105 -13.52 1.50 17.82
CA LEU A 105 -12.26 1.95 18.45
C LEU A 105 -11.41 0.81 18.99
N LEU A 106 -12.08 -0.22 19.51
CA LEU A 106 -11.52 -1.39 20.18
C LEU A 106 -11.38 -2.58 19.23
N ALA A 107 -11.98 -2.52 18.04
CA ALA A 107 -11.69 -3.42 16.94
C ALA A 107 -10.31 -3.05 16.40
N ASP A 108 -9.31 -3.55 17.10
CA ASP A 108 -8.10 -4.08 16.49
C ASP A 108 -8.45 -4.58 15.08
N LEU A 109 -7.74 -4.08 14.10
CA LEU A 109 -7.81 -4.54 12.72
C LEU A 109 -7.20 -5.95 12.68
N PHE A 110 -7.90 -6.94 13.26
CA PHE A 110 -7.49 -8.33 13.53
C PHE A 110 -7.32 -9.19 12.26
N ASP A 111 -6.75 -8.60 11.21
CA ASP A 111 -6.17 -9.27 10.05
C ASP A 111 -4.70 -8.85 9.83
N PHE A 112 -4.10 -8.16 10.81
CA PHE A 112 -2.69 -7.79 10.79
C PHE A 112 -1.93 -8.69 11.76
N ASP A 113 -0.95 -9.43 11.24
CA ASP A 113 0.13 -10.05 12.03
C ASP A 113 1.06 -8.98 12.66
N THR A 114 0.62 -7.72 12.67
CA THR A 114 1.30 -6.54 13.21
C THR A 114 0.25 -5.67 13.88
N TYR A 115 0.16 -5.81 15.19
CA TYR A 115 -0.85 -5.18 16.04
C TYR A 115 -0.76 -3.64 15.97
N VAL A 116 -1.50 -3.01 15.05
CA VAL A 116 -1.54 -1.54 14.94
C VAL A 116 -2.50 -1.01 15.99
N LYS A 117 -1.96 -0.66 17.17
CA LYS A 117 -2.74 0.02 18.21
C LYS A 117 -3.18 1.37 17.68
N SER A 118 -4.49 1.54 17.51
CA SER A 118 -5.12 2.83 17.22
C SER A 118 -4.98 3.84 18.38
N SER A 119 -4.27 3.49 19.47
CA SER A 119 -4.19 4.25 20.73
C SER A 119 -5.57 4.61 21.30
N GLY A 120 -6.59 3.80 21.01
CA GLY A 120 -7.98 4.07 21.40
C GLY A 120 -8.65 5.20 20.62
N LYS A 121 -8.11 5.59 19.45
CA LYS A 121 -8.64 6.67 18.61
C LYS A 121 -9.18 6.16 17.27
N TRP A 122 -10.19 6.85 16.76
CA TRP A 122 -10.70 6.60 15.42
C TRP A 122 -9.67 7.06 14.37
N LEU A 123 -9.33 6.17 13.45
CA LEU A 123 -8.40 6.43 12.38
C LEU A 123 -8.98 7.42 11.37
N THR A 124 -8.11 8.21 10.76
CA THR A 124 -8.45 8.99 9.58
C THR A 124 -8.42 8.09 8.34
N ALA A 125 -9.00 8.56 7.23
CA ALA A 125 -8.94 7.84 5.96
C ALA A 125 -7.49 7.65 5.49
N GLU A 126 -6.64 8.65 5.71
CA GLU A 126 -5.21 8.64 5.39
C GLU A 126 -4.48 7.53 6.15
N LYS A 127 -4.72 7.40 7.46
CA LYS A 127 -4.09 6.36 8.28
C LYS A 127 -4.62 4.98 7.91
N LEU A 128 -5.93 4.84 7.70
CA LEU A 128 -6.54 3.58 7.27
C LEU A 128 -5.99 3.11 5.90
N ALA A 129 -5.89 4.02 4.94
CA ALA A 129 -5.31 3.75 3.63
C ALA A 129 -3.82 3.40 3.73
N GLY A 130 -3.04 4.12 4.55
CA GLY A 130 -1.62 3.87 4.74
C GLY A 130 -1.32 2.48 5.31
N LEU A 131 -2.17 1.99 6.22
CA LEU A 131 -2.10 0.62 6.75
C LEU A 131 -2.46 -0.42 5.69
N GLY A 132 -3.55 -0.19 4.95
CA GLY A 132 -3.93 -1.08 3.85
C GLY A 132 -2.83 -1.18 2.79
N LEU A 133 -2.26 -0.04 2.41
CA LEU A 133 -1.18 0.04 1.43
C LEU A 133 0.06 -0.74 1.86
N GLU A 134 0.45 -0.60 3.13
CA GLU A 134 1.58 -1.34 3.70
C GLU A 134 1.37 -2.85 3.66
N LYS A 135 0.18 -3.30 4.09
CA LYS A 135 -0.19 -4.71 4.03
C LYS A 135 -0.11 -5.25 2.61
N LEU A 136 -0.75 -4.56 1.65
CA LEU A 136 -0.76 -5.05 0.27
C LEU A 136 0.64 -5.08 -0.34
N ILE A 137 1.50 -4.09 -0.05
CA ILE A 137 2.89 -4.09 -0.55
C ILE A 137 3.68 -5.27 0.01
N MET A 138 3.50 -5.64 1.28
CA MET A 138 4.17 -6.82 1.87
C MET A 138 3.78 -8.15 1.21
N GLU A 139 2.62 -8.21 0.56
CA GLU A 139 2.17 -9.38 -0.20
C GLU A 139 2.59 -9.33 -1.69
N MET A 140 3.26 -8.25 -2.11
CA MET A 140 3.66 -8.08 -3.50
C MET A 140 4.87 -8.97 -3.85
N PRO A 141 4.89 -9.63 -5.01
CA PRO A 141 6.02 -10.45 -5.43
C PRO A 141 7.33 -9.66 -5.44
N GLY A 142 8.42 -10.29 -5.03
CA GLY A 142 9.73 -9.65 -4.93
C GLY A 142 9.88 -8.72 -3.72
N THR A 143 9.04 -8.87 -2.68
CA THR A 143 9.27 -8.23 -1.37
C THR A 143 9.89 -9.22 -0.38
N PRO A 144 11.00 -8.87 0.28
CA PRO A 144 11.52 -9.65 1.41
C PRO A 144 10.52 -9.62 2.58
N LYS A 145 10.22 -10.78 3.16
CA LYS A 145 9.41 -10.87 4.39
C LYS A 145 10.13 -10.14 5.52
N PRO A 146 9.42 -9.38 6.39
CA PRO A 146 10.04 -8.78 7.56
C PRO A 146 10.64 -9.89 8.44
N GLN A 147 11.94 -9.80 8.72
CA GLN A 147 12.59 -10.66 9.71
C GLN A 147 11.98 -10.30 11.07
N LYS A 148 11.33 -11.28 11.72
CA LYS A 148 10.89 -11.11 13.11
C LYS A 148 12.16 -10.81 13.92
N GLU A 149 12.25 -9.62 14.50
CA GLU A 149 13.20 -9.36 15.58
C GLU A 149 12.79 -10.26 16.75
N GLU A 150 13.42 -11.42 16.87
CA GLU A 150 13.47 -12.15 18.12
C GLU A 150 14.14 -11.22 19.13
N LYS A 151 13.32 -10.53 19.92
CA LYS A 151 13.78 -9.97 21.18
C LYS A 151 14.39 -11.12 21.95
N LYS A 152 15.71 -11.11 22.10
CA LYS A 152 16.38 -11.88 23.15
C LYS A 152 15.72 -11.46 24.46
N GLU A 153 14.89 -12.36 24.99
CA GLU A 153 14.55 -12.36 26.40
C GLU A 153 15.87 -12.36 27.16
N ASP A 154 16.14 -11.26 27.86
CA ASP A 154 17.19 -11.19 28.85
C ASP A 154 16.95 -12.34 29.84
N SER A 155 17.76 -13.39 29.72
CA SER A 155 17.75 -14.50 30.65
C SER A 155 18.13 -13.94 32.01
N ALA A 156 17.17 -14.02 32.94
CA ALA A 156 17.38 -13.82 34.35
C ALA A 156 18.63 -14.56 34.81
N ASP A 157 19.64 -13.82 35.27
CA ASP A 157 20.70 -14.39 36.09
C ASP A 157 20.14 -14.58 37.51
N HIS A 158 19.43 -15.68 37.67
CA HIS A 158 19.17 -16.30 38.96
C HIS A 158 20.34 -17.23 39.27
N THR A 159 21.43 -16.68 39.80
CA THR A 159 22.39 -17.47 40.57
C THR A 159 22.22 -17.16 42.04
N GLY A 160 21.42 -18.01 42.69
CA GLY A 160 21.34 -18.05 44.14
C GLY A 160 22.67 -18.50 44.77
N ASN A 161 23.03 -17.77 45.82
CA ASN A 161 23.54 -18.26 47.11
C ASN A 161 24.78 -19.17 47.13
N ARG A 162 25.83 -18.74 47.85
CA ARG A 162 26.44 -19.51 48.96
C ARG A 162 27.56 -18.74 49.69
N TYR A 163 27.41 -18.74 51.02
CA TYR A 163 28.32 -18.38 52.12
C TYR A 163 28.52 -16.90 52.46
#